data_AF-A0A515CTR6-F1
#
_entry.id   AF-A0A515CTR6-F1
#
_cell.length_a   1.000
_cell.length_b   1.000
_cell.length_c   1.000
_cell.angle_alpha   90.00
_cell.angle_beta   90.00
_cell.angle_gamma   90.00
#
_symmetry.space_group_name_H-M   'P 1'
#
loop_
_entity.id
_entity.type
_entity.pdbx_description
1 polymer ?
#
loop_
_entity_poly.entity_id
_entity_poly.type
_entity_poly.pdbx_seq_one_letter_code
_entity_poly.pdbx_strand_id
1 'polypeptide(L)'
;MAGLTKEQRAQREAENIALLAIQQNAGEPQEPQEPQEPQEPQEPQEPQEPQEPQEPQEPQEPQEPQEPQEPQEPQEPQIELVAMVTDYLAFPGSQTAADVHPAEVENWIASGWTVRE
;
A
#
# COMPACT_ATOMS: atom_id res chain seq x y z
N MET A 1 -34.81 85.94 -59.36
CA MET A 1 -34.22 85.80 -58.01
C MET A 1 -34.79 84.54 -57.39
N ALA A 2 -34.06 83.42 -57.44
CA ALA A 2 -34.53 82.17 -56.86
C ALA A 2 -34.32 82.24 -55.34
N GLY A 3 -35.41 82.30 -54.58
CA GLY A 3 -35.36 82.13 -53.13
C GLY A 3 -35.00 80.68 -52.79
N LEU A 4 -34.15 80.48 -51.78
CA LEU A 4 -33.88 79.15 -51.23
C LEU A 4 -35.20 78.45 -50.89
N THR A 5 -35.29 77.15 -51.17
CA THR A 5 -36.46 76.35 -50.78
C THR A 5 -36.52 76.27 -49.25
N LYS A 6 -37.74 76.08 -48.70
CA LYS A 6 -37.95 75.98 -47.23
C LYS A 6 -37.08 74.89 -46.59
N GLU A 7 -36.84 73.81 -47.33
CA GLU A 7 -36.01 72.69 -46.91
C GLU A 7 -34.53 73.07 -46.80
N GLN A 8 -33.99 73.85 -47.76
CA GLN A 8 -32.59 74.30 -47.68
C GLN A 8 -32.34 75.26 -46.52
N ARG A 9 -33.34 76.07 -46.13
CA ARG A 9 -33.22 76.92 -44.93
C ARG A 9 -33.23 76.07 -43.65
N ALA A 10 -34.16 75.12 -43.55
CA ALA A 10 -34.25 74.22 -42.39
C ALA A 10 -32.98 73.38 -42.22
N GLN A 11 -32.39 72.91 -43.32
CA GLN A 11 -31.16 72.13 -43.27
C GLN A 11 -29.96 72.95 -42.78
N ARG A 12 -29.83 74.20 -43.26
CA ARG A 12 -28.76 75.09 -42.79
C ARG A 12 -28.93 75.53 -41.33
N GLU A 13 -30.17 75.68 -40.86
CA GLU A 13 -30.47 75.93 -39.45
C GLU A 13 -30.13 74.71 -38.59
N ALA A 14 -30.47 73.49 -39.03
CA ALA A 14 -30.14 72.26 -38.32
C ALA A 14 -28.62 72.03 -38.24
N GLU A 15 -27.87 72.28 -39.31
CA GLU A 15 -26.41 72.18 -39.32
C GLU A 15 -25.77 73.19 -38.36
N ASN A 16 -26.27 74.43 -38.35
CA ASN A 16 -25.76 75.45 -37.42
C ASN A 16 -26.08 75.11 -35.96
N ILE A 17 -27.28 74.60 -35.68
CA ILE A 17 -27.68 74.15 -34.34
C ILE A 17 -26.82 72.96 -33.89
N ALA A 18 -26.55 71.99 -34.77
CA ALA A 18 -25.70 70.84 -34.46
C ALA A 18 -24.26 71.29 -34.14
N LEU A 19 -23.72 72.25 -34.89
CA LEU A 19 -22.39 72.79 -34.65
C LEU A 19 -22.30 73.53 -33.31
N LEU A 20 -23.33 74.33 -32.98
CA LEU A 20 -23.43 75.02 -31.69
C LEU A 20 -23.61 74.04 -30.53
N ALA A 21 -24.39 72.97 -30.71
CA ALA A 21 -24.58 71.94 -29.69
C ALA A 21 -23.27 71.19 -29.39
N ILE A 22 -22.46 70.91 -30.42
CA ILE A 22 -21.12 70.34 -30.23
C ILE A 22 -20.23 71.33 -29.47
N GLN A 23 -20.27 72.62 -29.81
CA GLN A 23 -19.45 73.63 -29.14
C GLN A 23 -19.85 73.82 -27.66
N GLN A 24 -21.14 73.73 -27.34
CA GLN A 24 -21.63 73.85 -25.95
C GLN A 24 -21.36 72.59 -25.11
N ASN A 25 -21.29 71.42 -25.72
CA ASN A 25 -21.00 70.16 -25.03
C ASN A 25 -19.51 69.77 -25.06
N ALA A 26 -18.68 70.52 -25.78
CA ALA A 26 -17.23 70.41 -25.73
C ALA A 26 -16.70 71.06 -24.44
N GLY A 27 -17.00 70.45 -23.30
CA GLY A 27 -16.24 70.69 -22.07
C GLY A 27 -14.77 70.35 -22.36
N GLU A 28 -13.88 71.28 -22.03
CA GLU A 28 -12.45 71.10 -22.20
C GLU A 28 -12.03 69.77 -21.57
N PRO A 29 -11.38 68.85 -22.31
CA PRO A 29 -10.92 67.61 -21.72
C PRO A 29 -9.89 67.97 -20.65
N GLN A 30 -10.26 67.77 -19.37
CA GLN A 30 -9.32 67.84 -18.26
C GLN A 30 -8.22 66.81 -18.55
N GLU A 31 -6.97 67.27 -18.61
CA GLU A 31 -5.83 66.37 -18.76
C GLU A 31 -5.86 65.34 -17.62
N PRO A 32 -5.78 64.04 -17.92
CA PRO A 32 -5.76 63.02 -16.88
C PRO A 32 -4.52 63.24 -16.01
N GLN A 33 -4.70 63.23 -14.68
CA GLN A 33 -3.56 63.27 -13.78
C GLN A 33 -2.70 62.01 -13.99
N GLU A 34 -1.38 62.21 -14.00
CA GLU A 34 -0.44 61.10 -14.10
C GLU A 34 -0.59 60.17 -12.87
N PRO A 35 -0.62 58.85 -13.08
CA PRO A 35 -0.68 57.91 -11.97
C PRO A 35 0.59 58.00 -11.13
N GLN A 36 0.46 57.88 -9.81
CA GLN A 36 1.63 57.79 -8.94
C GLN A 36 2.37 56.47 -9.17
N GLU A 37 3.70 56.53 -9.14
CA GLU A 37 4.54 55.35 -9.24
C GLU A 37 4.34 54.42 -8.02
N PRO A 38 4.28 53.10 -8.23
CA PRO A 38 4.18 52.15 -7.13
C PRO A 38 5.48 52.14 -6.30
N GLN A 39 5.35 51.95 -4.99
CA GLN A 39 6.52 51.75 -4.13
C GLN A 39 7.17 50.39 -4.43
N GLU A 40 8.50 50.35 -4.35
CA GLU A 40 9.26 49.11 -4.50
C GLU A 40 9.01 48.15 -3.32
N PRO A 41 8.91 46.84 -3.56
CA PRO A 41 8.77 45.86 -2.51
C PRO A 41 10.06 45.76 -1.69
N GLN A 42 9.92 45.45 -0.40
CA GLN A 42 11.09 45.15 0.43
C GLN A 42 11.68 43.78 0.07
N GLU A 43 13.01 43.67 0.20
CA GLU A 43 13.73 42.42 -0.02
C GLU A 43 13.43 41.39 1.08
N PRO A 44 13.30 40.10 0.74
CA PRO A 44 13.11 39.04 1.71
C PRO A 44 14.38 38.83 2.56
N GLN A 45 14.20 38.40 3.81
CA GLN A 45 15.33 37.99 4.63
C GLN A 45 15.89 36.63 4.18
N GLU A 46 17.21 36.46 4.32
CA GLU A 46 17.89 35.22 4.01
C GLU A 46 17.55 34.11 5.03
N PRO A 47 17.40 32.85 4.59
CA PRO A 47 17.16 31.72 5.49
C PRO A 47 18.42 31.40 6.32
N GLN A 48 18.22 30.88 7.53
CA GLN A 48 19.33 30.36 8.33
C GLN A 48 19.82 29.01 7.81
N GLU A 49 21.11 28.74 7.96
CA GLU A 49 21.72 27.47 7.59
C GLU A 49 21.27 26.32 8.52
N PRO A 50 21.04 25.11 7.98
CA PRO A 50 20.70 23.95 8.78
C PRO A 50 21.92 23.47 9.61
N GLN A 51 21.66 22.88 10.77
CA GLN A 51 22.72 22.21 11.54
C GLN A 51 23.12 20.87 10.92
N GLU A 52 24.40 20.51 11.04
CA GLU A 52 24.92 19.22 10.58
C GLU A 52 24.39 18.05 11.43
N PRO A 53 24.09 16.90 10.81
CA PRO A 53 23.69 15.70 11.53
C PRO A 53 24.87 15.08 12.30
N GLN A 54 24.59 14.42 13.42
CA GLN A 54 25.60 13.63 14.13
C GLN A 54 25.86 12.29 13.43
N GLU A 55 27.10 11.81 13.51
CA GLU A 55 27.48 10.51 12.96
C GLU A 55 26.88 9.35 13.77
N PRO A 56 26.45 8.25 13.10
CA PRO A 56 25.94 7.07 13.78
C PRO A 56 27.07 6.30 14.47
N GLN A 57 26.76 5.62 15.57
CA GLN A 57 27.70 4.70 16.22
C GLN A 57 27.80 3.38 15.45
N GLU A 58 28.98 2.76 15.46
CA GLU A 58 29.21 1.46 14.84
C GLU A 58 28.50 0.32 15.61
N PRO A 59 27.95 -0.68 14.90
CA PRO A 59 27.32 -1.83 15.54
C PRO A 59 28.37 -2.76 16.18
N GLN A 60 27.99 -3.45 17.26
CA GLN A 60 28.83 -4.50 17.86
C GLN A 60 28.76 -5.80 17.04
N GLU A 61 29.86 -6.55 17.03
CA GLU A 61 29.93 -7.85 16.38
C GLU A 61 29.09 -8.91 17.12
N PRO A 62 28.40 -9.81 16.39
CA PRO A 62 27.65 -10.90 16.99
C PRO A 62 28.57 -11.97 17.58
N GLN A 63 28.12 -12.65 18.64
CA GLN A 63 28.82 -13.82 19.17
C GLN A 63 28.56 -15.08 18.32
N GLU A 64 29.55 -15.97 18.27
CA GLU A 64 29.44 -17.25 17.57
C GLU A 64 28.49 -18.23 18.29
N PRO A 65 27.67 -19.00 17.56
CA PRO A 65 26.81 -20.01 18.14
C PRO A 65 27.59 -21.22 18.68
N GLN A 66 27.08 -21.86 19.73
CA GLN A 66 27.65 -23.11 20.24
C GLN A 66 27.23 -24.31 19.37
N GLU A 67 28.11 -25.32 19.29
CA GLU A 67 27.84 -26.56 18.58
C GLU A 67 26.78 -27.42 19.30
N PRO A 68 25.87 -28.08 18.56
CA PRO A 68 24.87 -28.97 19.13
C PRO A 68 25.51 -30.27 19.65
N GLN A 69 24.91 -30.87 20.69
CA GLN A 69 25.32 -32.19 21.18
C GLN A 69 24.79 -33.33 20.31
N GLU A 70 25.55 -34.43 20.25
CA GLU A 70 25.15 -35.64 19.53
C GLU A 70 23.97 -36.36 20.20
N PRO A 71 23.02 -36.92 19.43
CA PRO A 71 21.91 -37.69 19.98
C PRO A 71 22.37 -39.04 20.52
N GLN A 72 21.70 -39.54 21.57
CA GLN A 72 21.94 -40.88 22.10
C GLN A 72 21.21 -41.96 21.28
N GLU A 73 21.80 -43.16 21.19
CA GLU A 73 21.19 -44.30 20.52
C GLU A 73 19.95 -44.83 21.27
N PRO A 74 18.88 -45.20 20.56
CA PRO A 74 17.70 -45.78 21.18
C PRO A 74 17.99 -47.19 21.71
N GLN A 75 17.46 -47.52 22.90
CA GLN A 75 17.55 -48.89 23.45
C GLN A 75 16.50 -49.79 22.77
N GLU A 76 16.91 -51.00 22.39
CA GLU A 76 15.99 -52.02 21.87
C GLU A 76 15.06 -52.52 22.98
N PRO A 77 13.73 -52.54 22.77
CA PRO A 77 12.81 -53.04 23.78
C PRO A 77 12.89 -54.57 23.87
N GLN A 78 13.11 -55.09 25.09
CA GLN A 78 13.08 -56.53 25.38
C GLN A 78 11.63 -56.98 25.51
N ILE A 79 10.99 -57.29 24.39
CA ILE A 79 9.61 -57.78 24.36
C ILE A 79 9.65 -59.30 24.43
N GLU A 80 9.03 -59.86 25.47
CA GLU A 80 8.76 -61.30 25.56
C GLU A 80 7.56 -61.65 24.66
N LEU A 81 7.81 -62.43 23.60
CA LEU A 81 6.75 -62.92 22.71
C LEU A 81 6.04 -64.12 23.34
N VAL A 82 4.73 -64.22 23.10
CA VAL A 82 3.86 -65.28 23.59
C VAL A 82 3.62 -66.28 22.46
N ALA A 83 4.00 -67.54 22.67
CA ALA A 83 3.72 -68.59 21.71
C ALA A 83 2.22 -68.91 21.68
N MET A 84 1.60 -68.76 20.51
CA MET A 84 0.20 -69.10 20.28
C MET A 84 0.06 -70.22 19.26
N VAL A 85 -0.95 -71.06 19.42
CA VAL A 85 -1.23 -72.21 18.56
C VAL A 85 -2.69 -72.27 18.13
N THR A 86 -2.94 -72.84 16.95
CA THR A 86 -4.30 -73.10 16.45
C THR A 86 -4.42 -74.48 15.86
N ASP A 87 -5.53 -75.15 16.15
CA ASP A 87 -5.90 -76.43 15.52
C ASP A 87 -6.56 -76.23 14.14
N TYR A 88 -6.83 -74.98 13.75
CA TYR A 88 -7.42 -74.66 12.47
C TYR A 88 -6.35 -74.55 11.37
N LEU A 89 -6.32 -75.53 10.47
CA LEU A 89 -5.47 -75.50 9.28
C LEU A 89 -6.13 -74.64 8.19
N ALA A 90 -5.64 -73.41 8.02
CA ALA A 90 -6.08 -72.55 6.92
C ALA A 90 -5.81 -73.18 5.54
N PHE A 91 -4.72 -73.94 5.41
CA PHE A 91 -4.33 -74.69 4.21
C PHE A 91 -3.45 -75.90 4.58
N PRO A 92 -3.38 -76.95 3.75
CA PRO A 92 -2.52 -78.10 4.00
C PRO A 92 -1.06 -77.67 4.11
N GLY A 93 -0.46 -77.88 5.29
CA GLY A 93 0.92 -77.49 5.61
C GLY A 93 1.08 -76.10 6.25
N SER A 94 -0.01 -75.42 6.63
CA SER A 94 0.06 -74.18 7.41
C SER A 94 0.78 -74.39 8.74
N GLN A 95 1.54 -73.38 9.17
CA GLN A 95 2.07 -73.34 10.54
C GLN A 95 0.90 -73.20 11.52
N THR A 96 0.93 -74.02 12.56
CA THR A 96 -0.07 -74.03 13.65
C THR A 96 0.46 -73.37 14.92
N ALA A 97 1.63 -72.72 14.86
CA ALA A 97 2.29 -72.04 15.97
C ALA A 97 2.92 -70.72 15.49
N ALA A 98 2.82 -69.67 16.30
CA ALA A 98 3.41 -68.36 16.04
C ALA A 98 3.83 -67.67 17.36
N ASP A 99 4.92 -66.89 17.32
CA ASP A 99 5.35 -66.03 18.42
C ASP A 99 4.66 -64.65 18.28
N VAL A 100 3.76 -64.32 19.20
CA VAL A 100 2.85 -63.18 19.10
C VAL A 100 3.19 -62.15 20.18
N HIS A 101 3.15 -60.87 19.84
CA HIS A 101 3.34 -59.80 20.81
C HIS A 101 2.23 -59.87 21.89
N PRO A 102 2.52 -59.68 23.20
CA PRO A 102 1.53 -59.77 24.26
C PRO A 102 0.29 -58.89 24.03
N ALA A 103 0.47 -57.70 23.44
CA ALA A 103 -0.62 -56.79 23.07
C ALA A 103 -1.56 -57.34 21.97
N GLU A 104 -1.11 -58.31 21.17
CA GLU A 104 -1.89 -58.90 20.09
C GLU A 104 -2.52 -60.25 20.48
N VAL A 105 -2.15 -60.81 21.62
CA VAL A 105 -2.64 -62.13 22.08
C VAL A 105 -4.18 -62.19 22.07
N GLU A 106 -4.87 -61.17 22.56
CA GLU A 106 -6.35 -61.15 22.58
C GLU A 106 -6.96 -61.18 21.17
N ASN A 107 -6.33 -60.51 20.21
CA ASN A 107 -6.79 -60.50 18.81
C ASN A 107 -6.61 -61.89 18.16
N TRP A 108 -5.51 -62.57 18.50
CA TRP A 108 -5.25 -63.93 18.03
C TRP A 108 -6.20 -64.94 18.71
N ILE A 109 -6.51 -64.76 20.00
CA ILE A 109 -7.53 -65.56 20.69
C ILE A 109 -8.90 -65.39 20.01
N ALA A 110 -9.29 -64.16 19.68
CA ALA A 110 -10.52 -63.89 18.94
C ALA A 110 -10.54 -64.55 17.55
N SER A 111 -9.36 -64.78 16.96
CA SER A 111 -9.17 -65.46 15.69
C SER A 111 -9.12 -66.99 15.81
N GLY A 112 -9.38 -67.55 17.00
CA GLY A 112 -9.40 -68.99 17.26
C GLY A 112 -8.03 -69.60 17.55
N TRP A 113 -7.04 -68.78 17.92
CA TRP A 113 -5.76 -69.24 18.46
C TRP A 113 -5.84 -69.36 19.98
N THR A 114 -4.92 -70.12 20.56
CA THR A 114 -4.84 -70.36 22.00
C THR A 114 -3.40 -70.18 22.46
N VAL A 115 -3.21 -69.76 23.70
CA VAL A 115 -1.87 -69.64 24.27
C VAL A 115 -1.30 -71.04 24.48
N ARG A 116 -0.06 -71.25 24.06
CA ARG A 116 0.66 -72.48 24.32
C ARG A 116 1.23 -72.44 25.73
N GLU A 117 0.60 -73.17 26.64
CA GLU A 117 1.08 -73.38 28.02
C GLU A 117 2.41 -74.14 28.09
#